data_AF-A0A168RQE0-F1
#
_entry.id   AF-A0A168RQE0-F1
#
_cell.length_a   1.000
_cell.length_b   1.000
_cell.length_c   1.000
_cell.angle_alpha   90.00
_cell.angle_beta   90.00
_cell.angle_gamma   90.00
#
_symmetry.space_group_name_H-M   'P 1'
#
loop_
_entity.id
_entity.type
_entity.pdbx_description
1 polymer ?
#
loop_
_entity_poly.entity_id
_entity_poly.type
_entity_poly.pdbx_seq_one_letter_code
_entity_poly.pdbx_strand_id
1 'polypeptide(L)'
;MKNLNLKTKTIIWLVVSIAALIALIVSVIVYINANEVSKIYAEITIPTEWLSAAKSQSSYAIGIMAFSIVIMGIGAYISYAGLKSWRTLTNE
;
A
#
# COMPACT_ATOMS: atom_id res chain seq x y z
N MET A 1 12.22 -23.81 20.01
CA MET A 1 12.64 -22.42 19.72
C MET A 1 12.38 -21.96 18.27
N LYS A 2 12.52 -22.81 17.24
CA LYS A 2 12.34 -22.44 15.82
C LYS A 2 10.92 -21.93 15.47
N ASN A 3 9.89 -22.46 16.15
CA ASN A 3 8.48 -22.17 15.88
C ASN A 3 8.02 -20.79 16.39
N LEU A 4 8.62 -20.28 17.47
CA LEU A 4 8.28 -18.95 18.01
C LEU A 4 8.65 -17.85 17.02
N ASN A 5 9.81 -17.99 16.35
CA ASN A 5 10.27 -17.05 15.33
C ASN A 5 9.36 -16.99 14.10
N LEU A 6 8.79 -18.14 13.68
CA LEU A 6 7.82 -18.15 12.58
C LEU A 6 6.53 -17.43 12.95
N LYS A 7 6.06 -17.59 14.20
CA LYS A 7 4.86 -16.90 14.68
C LYS A 7 5.04 -15.38 14.68
N THR A 8 6.14 -14.91 15.27
CA THR A 8 6.45 -13.48 15.35
C THR A 8 6.63 -12.86 13.97
N LYS A 9 7.32 -13.54 13.04
CA LYS A 9 7.48 -13.06 11.65
C LYS A 9 6.15 -12.92 10.92
N THR A 10 5.24 -13.87 11.12
CA THR A 10 3.89 -13.84 10.54
C THR A 10 3.11 -12.62 11.03
N ILE A 11 3.15 -12.35 12.34
CA ILE A 11 2.46 -11.20 12.95
C ILE A 11 3.06 -9.87 12.45
N ILE A 12 4.39 -9.75 12.36
CA ILE A 12 5.05 -8.55 11.84
C ILE A 12 4.60 -8.28 10.41
N TRP A 13 4.59 -9.30 9.54
CA TRP A 13 4.16 -9.15 8.15
C TRP A 13 2.68 -8.81 8.01
N LEU A 14 1.84 -9.30 8.92
CA LEU A 14 0.43 -8.94 8.97
C LEU A 14 0.24 -7.46 9.32
N VAL A 15 0.98 -6.94 10.31
CA VAL A 15 0.98 -5.50 10.65
C VAL A 15 1.49 -4.65 9.48
N VAL A 16 2.57 -5.06 8.83
CA VAL A 16 3.10 -4.37 7.63
C VAL A 16 2.08 -4.35 6.49
N SER A 17 1.35 -5.45 6.28
CA SER A 17 0.31 -5.53 5.25
C SER A 17 -0.87 -4.60 5.56
N ILE A 18 -1.24 -4.43 6.83
CA ILE A 18 -2.27 -3.46 7.25
C ILE A 18 -1.78 -2.03 7.02
N ALA A 19 -0.53 -1.72 7.38
CA ALA A 19 0.05 -0.39 7.12
C ALA A 19 0.10 -0.08 5.62
N ALA A 20 0.43 -1.06 4.78
CA ALA A 20 0.41 -0.91 3.33
C ALA A 20 -1.00 -0.65 2.78
N LEU A 21 -2.03 -1.28 3.35
CA LEU A 21 -3.43 -1.01 3.00
C LEU A 21 -3.83 0.44 3.31
N ILE A 22 -3.45 0.96 4.49
CA ILE A 22 -3.70 2.35 4.87
C ILE A 22 -2.99 3.30 3.89
N ALA A 23 -1.71 3.05 3.60
CA ALA A 23 -0.95 3.84 2.64
C ALA A 23 -1.56 3.82 1.23
N LEU A 24 -2.13 2.69 0.82
CA LEU A 24 -2.84 2.57 -0.46
C LEU A 24 -4.09 3.46 -0.48
N ILE A 25 -4.92 3.42 0.55
CA ILE A 25 -6.14 4.25 0.66
C ILE A 25 -5.78 5.74 0.60
N VAL A 26 -4.80 6.17 1.38
CA VAL A 26 -4.35 7.58 1.39
C VAL A 26 -3.84 7.99 0.00
N SER A 27 -3.06 7.13 -0.66
CA SER A 27 -2.51 7.42 -1.98
C SER A 27 -3.60 7.53 -3.05
N VAL A 28 -4.65 6.72 -2.98
CA VAL A 28 -5.82 6.84 -3.87
C VAL A 28 -6.51 8.19 -3.69
N ILE A 29 -6.71 8.65 -2.45
CA ILE A 29 -7.33 9.96 -2.17
C ILE A 29 -6.47 11.09 -2.75
N VAL A 30 -5.15 11.06 -2.53
CA VAL A 30 -4.22 12.05 -3.08
C VAL A 30 -4.24 12.06 -4.60
N TYR A 31 -4.26 10.88 -5.23
CA TYR A 31 -4.32 10.74 -6.68
C TYR A 31 -5.60 11.36 -7.26
N ILE A 32 -6.77 11.07 -6.66
CA ILE A 32 -8.05 11.63 -7.09
C ILE A 32 -8.00 13.16 -7.01
N ASN A 33 -7.56 13.71 -5.88
CA ASN A 33 -7.49 15.16 -5.70
C ASN A 33 -6.54 15.83 -6.71
N ALA A 34 -5.35 15.26 -6.94
CA ALA A 34 -4.39 15.78 -7.91
C ALA A 34 -4.94 15.72 -9.36
N ASN A 35 -5.73 14.69 -9.67
CA ASN A 35 -6.37 14.54 -10.97
C ASN A 35 -7.49 15.57 -11.17
N GLU A 36 -8.30 15.85 -10.15
CA GLU A 36 -9.33 16.91 -10.22
C GLU A 36 -8.70 18.30 -10.44
N VAL A 37 -7.60 18.62 -9.75
CA VAL A 37 -6.85 19.88 -9.98
C VAL A 37 -6.37 19.97 -11.43
N SER A 38 -5.88 18.85 -11.99
CA SER A 38 -5.42 18.79 -13.38
C SER A 38 -6.54 18.97 -14.40
N LYS A 39 -7.75 18.50 -14.11
CA LYS A 39 -8.94 18.72 -14.95
C LYS A 39 -9.39 20.17 -14.94
N ILE A 40 -9.45 20.79 -13.76
CA ILE A 40 -9.85 22.21 -13.64
C ILE A 40 -8.85 23.11 -14.38
N TYR A 41 -7.55 22.79 -14.36
CA TYR A 41 -6.55 23.50 -15.17
C TYR A 41 -6.86 23.47 -16.67
N ALA A 42 -7.46 22.39 -17.19
CA ALA A 42 -7.80 22.29 -18.60
C ALA A 42 -8.92 23.26 -19.00
N GLU A 43 -9.72 23.72 -18.03
CA GLU A 43 -10.86 24.63 -18.24
C GLU A 43 -10.53 26.08 -17.87
N ILE A 44 -9.48 26.30 -17.06
CA ILE A 44 -9.12 27.61 -16.51
C ILE A 44 -7.60 27.77 -16.52
N THR A 45 -7.08 28.90 -17.03
CA THR A 45 -5.64 29.22 -17.02
C THR A 45 -5.13 29.45 -15.59
N ILE A 46 -4.86 28.37 -14.87
CA ILE A 46 -4.25 28.36 -13.54
C ILE A 46 -2.73 28.55 -13.69
N PRO A 47 -2.01 29.09 -12.69
CA PRO A 47 -0.55 29.24 -12.78
C PRO A 47 0.14 27.87 -12.87
N THR A 48 1.17 27.77 -13.73
CA THR A 48 1.86 26.52 -14.09
C THR A 48 2.52 25.79 -12.90
N GLU A 49 2.85 26.51 -11.84
CA GLU A 49 3.38 25.97 -10.59
C GLU A 49 2.41 24.97 -9.92
N TRP A 50 1.10 25.23 -9.96
CA TRP A 50 0.07 24.36 -9.38
C TRP A 50 -0.11 23.09 -10.19
N LEU A 51 -0.01 23.19 -11.52
CA LEU A 51 -0.04 22.03 -12.41
C LEU A 51 1.18 21.13 -12.21
N SER A 52 2.36 21.72 -12.06
CA SER A 52 3.59 20.97 -11.79
C SER A 52 3.51 20.24 -10.44
N ALA A 53 2.99 20.91 -9.40
CA ALA A 53 2.76 20.30 -8.09
C ALA A 53 1.76 19.14 -8.17
N ALA A 54 0.61 19.32 -8.86
CA ALA A 54 -0.40 18.29 -9.03
C ALA A 54 0.15 17.06 -9.80
N LYS A 55 0.93 17.27 -10.86
CA LYS A 55 1.60 16.18 -11.60
C LYS A 55 2.63 15.43 -10.77
N SER A 56 3.37 16.15 -9.92
CA SER A 56 4.33 15.53 -9.00
C SER A 56 3.59 14.67 -7.96
N GLN A 57 2.54 15.21 -7.34
CA GLN A 57 1.72 14.49 -6.37
C GLN A 57 1.05 13.25 -6.96
N SER A 58 0.50 13.33 -8.17
CA SER A 58 -0.11 12.18 -8.83
C SER A 58 0.92 11.09 -9.13
N SER A 59 2.13 11.47 -9.56
CA SER A 59 3.23 10.53 -9.81
C SER A 59 3.69 9.81 -8.54
N TYR A 60 3.84 10.55 -7.43
CA TYR A 60 4.16 9.96 -6.12
C TYR A 60 3.06 9.03 -5.63
N ALA A 61 1.79 9.43 -5.76
CA ALA A 61 0.66 8.61 -5.37
C ALA A 61 0.64 7.28 -6.15
N ILE A 62 0.90 7.30 -7.47
CA ILE A 62 1.00 6.07 -8.28
C ILE A 62 2.15 5.19 -7.78
N GLY A 63 3.32 5.76 -7.50
CA GLY A 63 4.46 5.01 -6.97
C GLY A 63 4.15 4.31 -5.65
N ILE A 64 3.51 5.02 -4.71
CA ILE A 64 3.13 4.46 -3.41
C ILE A 64 2.02 3.41 -3.58
N MET A 65 1.02 3.65 -4.45
CA MET A 65 -0.02 2.65 -4.75
C MET A 65 0.58 1.34 -5.26
N ALA A 66 1.49 1.41 -6.24
CA ALA A 66 2.15 0.23 -6.79
C ALA A 66 2.97 -0.51 -5.72
N PHE A 67 3.74 0.22 -4.91
CA PHE A 67 4.52 -0.35 -3.83
C PHE A 67 3.63 -1.05 -2.78
N SER A 68 2.55 -0.40 -2.36
CA SER A 68 1.61 -0.97 -1.40
C SER A 68 0.97 -2.28 -1.89
N ILE A 69 0.62 -2.37 -3.18
CA ILE A 69 0.09 -3.60 -3.77
C ILE A 69 1.10 -4.75 -3.68
N VAL A 70 2.38 -4.48 -4.00
CA VAL A 70 3.45 -5.49 -3.92
C VAL A 70 3.65 -5.95 -2.47
N ILE A 71 3.72 -5.01 -1.52
CA ILE A 71 3.86 -5.33 -0.10
C ILE A 71 2.68 -6.14 0.42
N MET A 72 1.46 -5.81 0.01
CA MET A 72 0.27 -6.60 0.37
C MET A 72 0.34 -8.01 -0.22
N GLY A 73 0.80 -8.19 -1.45
CA GLY A 73 0.98 -9.52 -2.06
C GLY A 73 1.97 -10.39 -1.29
N ILE A 74 3.12 -9.83 -0.93
CA ILE A 74 4.14 -10.52 -0.13
C ILE A 74 3.59 -10.82 1.28
N GLY A 75 2.95 -9.83 1.92
CA GLY A 75 2.36 -9.96 3.25
C GLY A 75 1.27 -11.02 3.31
N ALA A 76 0.41 -11.10 2.30
CA ALA A 76 -0.62 -12.12 2.17
C ALA A 76 -0.02 -13.52 2.02
N TYR A 77 1.02 -13.68 1.18
CA TYR A 77 1.71 -14.96 1.00
C TYR A 77 2.35 -15.46 2.30
N ILE A 78 3.09 -14.58 3.00
CA ILE A 78 3.76 -14.93 4.25
C ILE A 78 2.75 -15.23 5.35
N SER A 79 1.67 -14.43 5.44
CA SER A 79 0.60 -14.65 6.41
C SER A 79 -0.11 -15.98 6.18
N TYR A 80 -0.39 -16.32 4.92
CA TYR A 80 -0.99 -17.61 4.54
C TYR A 80 -0.07 -18.79 4.88
N ALA A 81 1.21 -18.72 4.52
CA ALA A 81 2.18 -19.75 4.83
C ALA A 81 2.35 -19.95 6.35
N GLY A 82 2.37 -18.85 7.11
CA GLY A 82 2.41 -18.85 8.56
C GLY A 82 1.19 -19.54 9.19
N LEU A 83 -0.02 -19.15 8.79
CA LEU A 83 -1.27 -19.76 9.26
C LEU A 83 -1.37 -21.26 8.92
N LYS A 84 -0.98 -21.64 7.70
CA LYS A 84 -0.97 -23.05 7.27
C LYS A 84 -0.04 -23.90 8.15
N SER A 85 1.13 -23.36 8.49
CA SER A 85 2.12 -24.05 9.36
C SER A 85 1.60 -24.27 10.79
N TRP A 86 0.73 -23.38 11.29
CA TRP A 86 0.13 -23.57 12.62
C TRP A 86 -0.90 -24.68 12.63
N ARG A 87 -1.73 -24.78 11.59
CA ARG A 87 -2.77 -25.82 11.50
C ARG A 87 -2.17 -27.23 11.43
N THR A 88 -0.98 -27.37 10.85
CA THR A 88 -0.31 -28.68 10.73
C THR A 88 0.25 -29.15 12.08
N LEU A 89 0.68 -28.23 12.95
CA LEU A 89 1.22 -28.54 14.28
C LEU A 89 0.15 -28.78 15.35
N THR A 90 -1.10 -28.36 15.12
CA THR A 90 -2.22 -28.57 16.06
C THR A 90 -2.99 -29.87 15.82
N ASN A 91 -2.73 -30.55 14.71
CA ASN A 91 -3.40 -31.79 14.31
C ASN A 91 -2.52 -33.05 14.55
N GLU A 92 -1.35 -32.87 15.16
CA GLU A 92 -0.52 -33.93 15.76
C GLU A 92 -0.75 -33.94 17.28
#